data_AF-A0A167NSF2-F1
#
_entry.id   AF-A0A167NSF2-F1
#
_cell.length_a   1.000
_cell.length_b   1.000
_cell.length_c   1.000
_cell.angle_alpha   90.00
_cell.angle_beta   90.00
_cell.angle_gamma   90.00
#
_symmetry.space_group_name_H-M   'P 1'
#
loop_
_entity.id
_entity.type
_entity.pdbx_description
1 polymer ?
#
loop_
_entity_poly.entity_id
_entity_poly.type
_entity_poly.pdbx_seq_one_letter_code
_entity_poly.pdbx_strand_id
1 'polypeptide(L)'
;MAVSHTTRSPRPGEIHGESYYYVSRDEFVRLIGDDAFIEHAGFNGNLYGTSKQTVIDQAAKGSIVVLDIEMEGVKQLKKVISKQEHVNYRFVFIQPPGLRYARISLARAGHRRRSECAAAAHTSTRRDCLLGDPWRA
;
A
#
# COMPACT_ATOMS: atom_id res chain seq x y z
N MET A 1 -14.81 -2.77 1.65
CA MET A 1 -13.36 -2.70 1.38
C MET A 1 -13.09 -1.49 0.50
N ALA A 2 -11.93 -0.86 0.64
CA ALA A 2 -11.54 0.21 -0.28
C ALA A 2 -11.07 -0.40 -1.61
N VAL A 3 -11.69 0.00 -2.73
CA VAL A 3 -11.31 -0.43 -4.08
C VAL A 3 -10.20 0.49 -4.59
N SER A 4 -9.09 -0.10 -5.02
CA SER A 4 -7.91 0.64 -5.49
C SER A 4 -7.99 0.94 -6.99
N HIS A 5 -7.20 1.89 -7.47
CA HIS A 5 -7.01 2.17 -8.89
C HIS A 5 -5.82 1.39 -9.44
N THR A 6 -5.86 1.01 -10.72
CA THR A 6 -4.71 0.42 -11.40
C THR A 6 -4.65 0.78 -12.88
N THR A 7 -3.44 0.83 -13.43
CA THR A 7 -3.21 0.97 -14.88
C THR A 7 -3.10 -0.37 -15.61
N ARG A 8 -3.16 -1.48 -14.87
CA ARG A 8 -3.17 -2.83 -15.46
C ARG A 8 -4.51 -3.05 -16.14
N SER A 9 -4.54 -3.74 -17.29
CA SER A 9 -5.80 -4.19 -17.87
C SER A 9 -6.53 -5.20 -16.96
N PRO A 10 -7.87 -5.19 -16.91
CA PRO A 10 -8.64 -6.19 -16.17
C PRO A 10 -8.37 -7.60 -16.69
N ARG A 11 -8.32 -8.57 -15.78
CA ARG A 11 -8.30 -10.00 -16.09
C ARG A 11 -9.73 -10.50 -16.34
N PRO A 12 -9.90 -11.65 -17.04
CA PRO A 12 -11.21 -12.27 -17.19
C PRO A 12 -11.89 -12.46 -15.82
N GLY A 13 -13.11 -11.95 -15.68
CA GLY A 13 -13.91 -12.02 -14.45
C GLY A 13 -13.67 -10.88 -13.45
N GLU A 14 -12.69 -9.99 -13.66
CA GLU A 14 -12.54 -8.79 -12.83
C GLU A 14 -13.49 -7.68 -13.31
N ILE A 15 -14.16 -7.01 -12.36
CA ILE A 15 -15.17 -5.97 -12.64
C ILE A 15 -14.63 -4.60 -12.23
N HIS A 16 -14.79 -3.60 -13.11
CA HIS A 16 -14.40 -2.22 -12.83
C HIS A 16 -15.24 -1.65 -11.66
N GLY A 17 -14.57 -1.02 -10.70
CA GLY A 17 -15.21 -0.46 -9.50
C GLY A 17 -15.54 -1.48 -8.41
N GLU A 18 -15.36 -2.78 -8.68
CA GLU A 18 -15.44 -3.84 -7.67
C GLU A 18 -14.05 -4.41 -7.35
N SER A 19 -13.34 -4.88 -8.38
CA SER A 19 -11.99 -5.40 -8.21
C SER A 19 -10.97 -4.26 -8.12
N TYR A 20 -10.99 -3.37 -9.12
CA TYR A 20 -10.20 -2.15 -9.20
C TYR A 20 -10.92 -1.12 -10.05
N TYR A 21 -10.57 0.15 -9.87
CA TYR A 21 -10.80 1.17 -10.89
C TYR A 21 -9.67 1.09 -11.93
N TYR A 22 -9.97 0.51 -13.07
CA TYR A 22 -9.05 0.40 -14.20
C TYR A 22 -9.01 1.73 -14.96
N VAL A 23 -7.87 2.41 -14.91
CA VAL A 23 -7.66 3.75 -15.49
C VAL A 23 -6.46 3.75 -16.43
N SER A 24 -6.41 4.71 -17.36
CA SER A 24 -5.22 4.89 -18.20
C SER A 24 -4.03 5.37 -17.36
N ARG A 25 -2.80 5.18 -17.87
CA ARG A 25 -1.61 5.70 -17.18
C ARG A 25 -1.64 7.22 -17.07
N ASP A 26 -2.07 7.94 -18.10
CA ASP A 26 -2.14 9.40 -18.09
C ASP A 26 -3.16 9.90 -17.06
N GLU A 27 -4.31 9.23 -16.97
CA GLU A 27 -5.30 9.50 -15.94
C GLU A 27 -4.77 9.22 -14.54
N PHE A 28 -4.05 8.10 -14.35
CA PHE A 28 -3.44 7.78 -13.07
C PHE A 28 -2.43 8.86 -12.65
N VAL A 29 -1.59 9.33 -13.58
CA VAL A 29 -0.62 10.42 -13.32
C VAL A 29 -1.34 11.72 -12.98
N ARG A 30 -2.44 12.04 -13.66
CA ARG A 30 -3.29 13.18 -13.31
C ARG A 30 -3.82 13.07 -11.89
N LEU A 31 -4.34 11.90 -11.49
CA LEU A 31 -4.83 11.65 -10.13
C LEU A 31 -3.73 11.78 -9.05
N ILE A 32 -2.48 11.42 -9.38
CA ILE A 32 -1.33 11.71 -8.50
C ILE A 32 -1.16 13.23 -8.36
N GLY A 33 -1.20 13.98 -9.47
CA GLY A 33 -1.08 15.43 -9.49
C GLY A 33 -2.19 16.14 -8.70
N ASP A 34 -3.40 15.58 -8.73
CA ASP A 34 -4.57 16.06 -7.99
C ASP A 34 -4.56 15.65 -6.50
N ASP A 35 -3.48 15.02 -6.01
CA ASP A 35 -3.35 14.52 -4.62
C ASP A 35 -4.52 13.58 -4.24
N ALA A 36 -5.01 12.75 -5.18
CA ALA A 36 -6.20 11.91 -5.00
C ALA A 36 -5.94 10.61 -4.21
N PHE A 37 -4.67 10.19 -4.08
CA PHE A 37 -4.30 8.90 -3.48
C PHE A 37 -3.74 9.03 -2.06
N ILE A 38 -4.08 8.09 -1.19
CA ILE A 38 -3.43 7.91 0.12
C ILE A 38 -2.01 7.39 -0.06
N GLU A 39 -1.88 6.44 -0.97
CA GLU A 39 -0.63 5.86 -1.41
C GLU A 39 -0.74 5.43 -2.86
N HIS A 40 0.39 5.40 -3.54
CA HIS A 40 0.53 4.76 -4.83
C HIS A 40 1.90 4.10 -4.98
N ALA A 41 1.95 3.04 -5.77
CA ALA A 41 3.17 2.29 -6.06
C ALA A 41 3.18 1.71 -7.48
N GLY A 42 4.38 1.42 -7.97
CA GLY A 42 4.58 0.72 -9.24
C GLY A 42 4.94 -0.74 -9.01
N PHE A 43 4.24 -1.67 -9.66
CA PHE A 43 4.54 -3.09 -9.62
C PHE A 43 4.40 -3.74 -11.00
N ASN A 44 5.43 -4.47 -11.42
CA ASN A 44 5.50 -5.13 -12.74
C ASN A 44 5.07 -4.23 -13.91
N GLY A 45 5.53 -2.97 -13.91
CA GLY A 45 5.24 -2.00 -14.96
C GLY A 45 3.86 -1.34 -14.88
N ASN A 46 2.98 -1.76 -13.97
CA ASN A 46 1.68 -1.14 -13.72
C ASN A 46 1.73 -0.24 -12.48
N LEU A 47 0.85 0.74 -12.43
CA LEU A 47 0.65 1.59 -11.25
C LEU A 47 -0.58 1.11 -10.48
N TYR A 48 -0.52 1.29 -9.17
CA TYR A 48 -1.57 0.96 -8.21
C TYR A 48 -1.67 2.09 -7.20
N GLY A 49 -2.88 2.41 -6.76
CA GLY A 49 -3.06 3.40 -5.71
C GLY A 49 -4.41 3.35 -5.04
N THR A 50 -4.42 3.61 -3.73
CA THR A 50 -5.63 3.63 -2.92
C THR A 50 -6.19 5.05 -2.85
N SER A 51 -7.43 5.26 -3.32
CA SER A 51 -8.06 6.59 -3.34
C SER A 51 -8.40 7.07 -1.92
N LYS A 52 -8.11 8.36 -1.64
CA LYS A 52 -8.53 9.03 -0.41
C LYS A 52 -10.04 9.00 -0.23
N GLN A 53 -10.77 9.31 -1.31
CA GLN A 53 -12.22 9.38 -1.28
C GLN A 53 -12.83 8.03 -0.90
N THR A 54 -12.31 6.94 -1.46
CA THR A 54 -12.83 5.60 -1.16
C THR A 54 -12.65 5.24 0.32
N VAL A 55 -11.54 5.64 0.95
CA VAL A 55 -11.34 5.41 2.40
C VAL A 55 -12.30 6.28 3.21
N ILE A 56 -12.46 7.55 2.86
CA ILE A 56 -13.38 8.48 3.52
C ILE A 56 -14.81 7.96 3.44
N ASP A 57 -15.28 7.53 2.26
CA ASP A 57 -16.63 7.03 2.05
C ASP A 57 -16.92 5.76 2.85
N GLN A 58 -15.94 4.85 2.93
CA GLN A 58 -16.09 3.62 3.71
C GLN A 58 -16.06 3.91 5.22
N ALA A 59 -15.19 4.83 5.66
CA ALA A 59 -15.14 5.27 7.05
C ALA A 59 -16.43 5.98 7.47
N ALA A 60 -17.00 6.83 6.60
CA ALA A 60 -18.27 7.52 6.82
C ALA A 60 -19.46 6.55 6.96
N LYS A 61 -19.39 5.37 6.34
CA LYS A 61 -20.36 4.28 6.52
C LYS A 61 -20.16 3.50 7.84
N GLY A 62 -19.25 3.93 8.71
CA GLY A 62 -18.91 3.24 9.95
C GLY A 62 -18.10 1.95 9.75
N SER A 63 -17.56 1.71 8.55
CA SER A 63 -16.75 0.53 8.27
C SER A 63 -15.28 0.73 8.63
N ILE A 64 -14.63 -0.32 9.12
CA ILE A 64 -13.18 -0.33 9.32
C ILE A 64 -12.51 -0.63 7.98
N VAL A 65 -11.67 0.29 7.51
CA VAL A 65 -10.87 0.10 6.30
C VAL A 65 -9.53 -0.52 6.67
N VAL A 66 -9.24 -1.69 6.10
CA VAL A 66 -7.94 -2.35 6.24
C VAL A 66 -7.12 -2.05 4.98
N LEU A 67 -5.94 -1.48 5.18
CA LEU A 67 -4.98 -1.17 4.12
C LEU A 67 -3.78 -2.12 4.23
N ASP A 68 -3.55 -2.89 3.18
CA ASP A 68 -2.34 -3.71 3.03
C ASP A 68 -1.35 -2.94 2.16
N ILE A 69 -0.39 -2.26 2.79
CA ILE A 69 0.52 -1.32 2.14
C ILE A 69 1.96 -1.56 2.56
N GLU A 70 2.88 -1.40 1.62
CA GLU A 70 4.31 -1.49 1.90
C GLU A 70 4.84 -0.26 2.66
N MET A 71 6.08 -0.34 3.14
CA MET A 71 6.72 0.72 3.94
C MET A 71 6.75 2.08 3.22
N GLU A 72 6.89 2.11 1.89
CA GLU A 72 6.85 3.37 1.15
C GLU A 72 5.44 3.96 1.12
N GLY A 73 4.41 3.13 1.01
CA GLY A 73 3.01 3.54 1.15
C GLY A 73 2.72 4.12 2.53
N VAL A 74 3.29 3.55 3.61
CA VAL A 74 3.16 4.10 4.98
C VAL A 74 3.73 5.52 5.07
N LYS A 75 4.86 5.81 4.40
CA LYS A 75 5.43 7.17 4.38
C LYS A 75 4.53 8.16 3.64
N GLN A 76 3.93 7.74 2.52
CA GLN A 76 2.96 8.56 1.79
C GLN A 76 1.73 8.84 2.66
N LEU A 77 1.18 7.80 3.28
CA LEU A 77 0.03 7.92 4.17
C LEU A 77 0.31 8.88 5.34
N LYS A 78 1.48 8.84 5.99
CA LYS A 78 1.81 9.81 7.06
C LYS A 78 1.72 11.27 6.61
N LYS A 79 2.10 11.59 5.37
CA LYS A 79 1.95 12.94 4.81
C LYS A 79 0.48 13.31 4.61
N VAL A 80 -0.36 12.34 4.26
CA VAL A 80 -1.81 12.54 4.11
C VAL A 80 -2.47 12.74 5.47
N ILE A 81 -2.15 11.91 6.47
CA ILE A 81 -2.69 12.02 7.84
C ILE A 81 -2.39 13.39 8.44
N SER A 82 -1.19 13.92 8.22
CA SER A 82 -0.84 15.26 8.71
C SER A 82 -1.70 16.40 8.14
N LYS A 83 -2.46 16.13 7.06
CA LYS A 83 -3.38 17.07 6.41
C LYS A 83 -4.85 16.74 6.65
N GLN A 84 -5.18 15.59 7.25
CA GLN A 84 -6.55 15.11 7.42
C GLN A 84 -6.82 14.79 8.90
N GLU A 85 -7.60 15.65 9.58
CA GLU A 85 -7.92 15.49 11.01
C GLU A 85 -9.02 14.46 11.30
N HIS A 86 -9.82 14.07 10.30
CA HIS A 86 -11.12 13.42 10.52
C HIS A 86 -11.08 11.88 10.53
N VAL A 87 -9.91 11.26 10.33
CA VAL A 87 -9.77 9.80 10.27
C VAL A 87 -8.72 9.34 11.27
N ASN A 88 -9.09 8.38 12.13
CA ASN A 88 -8.17 7.78 13.09
C ASN A 88 -7.47 6.57 12.45
N TYR A 89 -6.15 6.67 12.26
CA TYR A 89 -5.33 5.64 11.65
C TYR A 89 -4.60 4.81 12.71
N ARG A 90 -4.67 3.48 12.59
CA ARG A 90 -3.88 2.55 13.42
C ARG A 90 -2.94 1.75 12.52
N PHE A 91 -1.69 1.63 12.94
CA PHE A 91 -0.65 0.92 12.21
C PHE A 91 -0.33 -0.41 12.90
N VAL A 92 -0.30 -1.48 12.13
CA VAL A 92 0.12 -2.82 12.58
C VAL A 92 1.23 -3.30 11.66
N PHE A 93 2.44 -3.47 12.21
CA PHE A 93 3.56 -4.02 11.45
C PHE A 93 3.72 -5.51 11.77
N ILE A 94 3.62 -6.35 10.75
CA ILE A 94 3.80 -7.80 10.88
C ILE A 94 5.28 -8.13 10.63
N GLN A 95 6.03 -8.26 11.71
CA GLN A 95 7.44 -8.65 11.64
C GLN A 95 7.57 -10.17 11.47
N PRO A 96 8.33 -10.66 10.48
CA PRO A 96 8.62 -12.09 10.40
C PRO A 96 9.47 -12.52 11.60
N PRO A 97 9.28 -13.76 12.12
CA PRO A 97 10.00 -14.26 13.30
C PRO A 97 11.53 -14.43 13.07
N GLY A 98 12.01 -14.19 11.86
CA GLY A 98 13.43 -14.13 11.52
C GLY A 98 13.68 -14.17 10.02
N LEU A 99 14.90 -13.83 9.61
CA LEU A 99 15.31 -13.77 8.19
C LEU A 99 15.07 -15.07 7.43
N ARG A 100 15.25 -16.21 8.12
CA ARG A 100 15.01 -17.54 7.54
C ARG A 100 13.56 -17.71 7.08
N TYR A 101 12.60 -17.26 7.89
CA TYR A 101 11.17 -17.40 7.57
C TYR A 101 10.74 -16.44 6.46
N ALA A 102 11.25 -15.21 6.46
CA ALA A 102 11.05 -14.27 5.36
C ALA A 102 11.53 -14.86 4.02
N ARG A 103 12.73 -15.46 4.00
CA ARG A 103 13.30 -16.10 2.81
C ARG A 103 12.47 -17.28 2.30
N ILE A 104 11.95 -18.11 3.20
CA ILE A 104 11.07 -19.25 2.85
C ILE A 104 9.76 -18.74 2.23
N SER A 105 9.15 -17.71 2.81
CA SER A 105 7.90 -17.11 2.31
C SER A 105 8.08 -16.58 0.88
N LEU A 106 9.15 -15.80 0.64
CA LEU A 106 9.47 -15.24 -0.68
C LEU A 106 9.75 -16.33 -1.73
N ALA A 107 10.50 -17.37 -1.36
CA ALA A 107 10.77 -18.48 -2.25
C ALA A 107 9.48 -19.23 -2.65
N ARG A 108 8.53 -19.39 -1.72
CA ARG A 108 7.21 -19.99 -1.99
C ARG A 108 6.34 -19.10 -2.87
N ALA A 109 6.45 -17.78 -2.74
CA ALA A 109 5.77 -16.81 -3.60
C ALA A 109 6.38 -16.69 -5.02
N GLY A 110 7.42 -17.46 -5.34
CA GLY A 110 8.05 -17.46 -6.65
C GLY A 110 9.16 -16.42 -6.84
N HIS A 111 9.49 -15.64 -5.81
CA HIS A 111 10.63 -14.71 -5.81
C HIS A 111 11.94 -15.48 -5.60
N ARG A 112 12.69 -15.68 -6.69
CA ARG A 112 13.97 -16.44 -6.69
C ARG A 112 15.22 -15.55 -6.68
N ARG A 113 15.09 -14.23 -6.84
CA ARG A 113 16.27 -13.35 -6.96
C ARG A 113 16.83 -13.00 -5.59
N ARG A 114 18.16 -13.09 -5.45
CA ARG A 114 18.88 -12.77 -4.19
C ARG A 114 18.63 -11.33 -3.72
N SER A 115 18.45 -10.39 -4.64
CA SER A 115 18.16 -8.97 -4.35
C SER A 115 16.80 -8.78 -3.65
N GLU A 116 15.75 -9.50 -4.08
CA GLU A 116 14.41 -9.44 -3.49
C GLU A 116 14.40 -10.00 -2.06
N CYS A 117 15.11 -11.12 -1.84
CA CYS A 117 15.31 -11.68 -0.50
C CYS A 117 16.14 -10.77 0.42
N ALA A 118 17.15 -10.07 -0.10
CA ALA A 118 17.98 -9.15 0.66
C ALA A 118 17.23 -7.86 1.04
N ALA A 119 16.36 -7.35 0.15
CA ALA A 119 15.52 -6.19 0.43
C ALA A 119 14.55 -6.48 1.58
N ALA A 120 13.82 -7.61 1.54
CA ALA A 120 12.91 -7.99 2.62
C ALA A 120 13.61 -8.20 3.97
N ALA A 121 14.83 -8.75 3.95
CA ALA A 121 15.69 -8.88 5.13
C ALA A 121 16.10 -7.51 5.69
N HIS A 122 16.36 -6.53 4.82
CA HIS A 122 16.64 -5.15 5.23
C HIS A 122 15.42 -4.49 5.86
N THR A 123 14.23 -4.67 5.27
CA THR A 123 12.97 -4.13 5.78
C THR A 123 12.59 -4.73 7.14
N SER A 124 12.84 -6.03 7.36
CA SER A 124 12.54 -6.68 8.65
C SER A 124 13.42 -6.22 9.81
N THR A 125 14.60 -5.66 9.52
CA THR A 125 15.62 -5.31 10.53
C THR A 125 15.59 -3.82 10.88
N ARG A 126 15.04 -2.96 10.01
CA ARG A 126 14.91 -1.51 10.26
C ARG A 126 13.60 -1.19 10.97
N ARG A 127 13.49 -1.56 12.25
CA ARG A 127 12.45 -1.03 13.15
C ARG A 127 12.62 0.48 13.40
N ASP A 128 13.87 0.94 13.49
CA ASP A 128 14.18 2.28 14.04
C ASP A 128 14.64 3.33 13.00
N CYS A 129 15.05 2.90 11.80
CA CYS A 129 15.90 3.75 10.94
C CYS A 129 15.16 4.69 9.97
N LEU A 130 13.84 4.63 9.84
CA LEU A 130 13.14 5.38 8.76
C LEU A 130 11.99 6.27 9.23
N LEU A 131 11.61 6.24 10.51
CA LEU A 131 10.39 6.90 10.96
C LEU A 131 10.50 7.76 12.20
N GLY A 132 11.64 7.79 12.92
CA GLY A 132 11.77 8.51 14.20
C GLY A 132 10.74 7.99 15.20
N ASP A 133 11.15 7.03 16.04
CA ASP A 133 10.31 6.23 16.95
C ASP A 133 8.79 6.57 16.97
N PRO A 134 8.02 6.11 15.96
CA PRO A 134 6.66 6.58 15.69
C PRO A 134 5.59 5.85 16.52
N TRP A 135 6.01 5.08 17.53
CA TRP A 135 5.17 4.12 18.27
C TRP A 135 4.79 4.60 19.68
N ARG A 136 5.24 5.79 20.08
CA ARG A 136 4.72 6.49 21.25
C ARG A 136 3.62 7.45 20.81
N ALA A 137 2.39 6.96 20.88
CA ALA A 137 1.27 7.82 21.25
C ALA A 137 1.26 7.97 22.77
#